data_AF-N1MJX4-F1
#
_entry.id   AF-N1MJX4-F1
#
_cell.length_a   1.000
_cell.length_b   1.000
_cell.length_c   1.000
_cell.angle_alpha   90.00
_cell.angle_beta   90.00
_cell.angle_gamma   90.00
#
_symmetry.space_group_name_H-M   'P 1'
#
loop_
_entity.id
_entity.type
_entity.pdbx_description
1 polymer ?
#
loop_
_entity_poly.entity_id
_entity_poly.type
_entity_poly.pdbx_seq_one_letter_code
_entity_poly.pdbx_strand_id
1 'polypeptide(L)'
;MLHRQNLLRSFATLFVILVILAGIYALWLRYQVEPVTRDGKVRADMVPVAADVSGLVTDVKVTDNQEVHKGDVLFIIDRPRYRLTLEQAEANVASQRTALDQAQREDRRNRSMPEVIAAETIEQGTARVDGLRAAIGQAVAARDLARFNLDRTIVRAPVDGTVANMSLQPGVYLTAGKPALALVYNRSLRVEGYFEETKLPAIRVGDRASIYLMGVADEIEGHVQSIAGGVEDRERAGADGQLANVNPSFTWVRLAQRIPVRVAIDKVPANVRLIPGQTATVVVHPRDDGRSVHRSLPW
;
A
#
# COMPACT_ATOMS: atom_id res chain seq x y z
N MET A 1 25.55 -31.24 70.43
CA MET A 1 25.38 -31.71 69.04
C MET A 1 24.05 -31.30 68.39
N LEU A 2 22.93 -31.29 69.12
CA LEU A 2 21.59 -30.92 68.60
C LEU A 2 21.47 -29.50 68.01
N HIS A 3 22.12 -28.49 68.61
CA HIS A 3 22.07 -27.10 68.10
C HIS A 3 22.72 -26.94 66.71
N ARG A 4 23.79 -27.67 66.43
CA ARG A 4 24.53 -27.59 65.14
C ARG A 4 23.72 -28.19 63.99
N GLN A 5 22.93 -29.23 64.27
CA GLN A 5 22.01 -29.84 63.30
C GLN A 5 20.80 -28.96 63.02
N ASN A 6 20.26 -28.27 64.04
CA ASN A 6 19.17 -27.30 63.86
C ASN A 6 19.63 -26.06 63.09
N LEU A 7 20.83 -25.54 63.37
CA LEU A 7 21.46 -24.48 62.57
C LEU A 7 21.66 -24.90 61.11
N LEU A 8 22.19 -26.11 60.86
CA LEU A 8 22.35 -26.62 59.48
C LEU A 8 21.00 -26.70 58.74
N ARG A 9 19.94 -27.15 59.42
CA ARG A 9 18.58 -27.22 58.86
C ARG A 9 18.04 -25.83 58.53
N SER A 10 18.23 -24.85 59.42
CA SER A 10 17.81 -23.46 59.18
C SER A 10 18.57 -22.81 58.02
N PHE A 11 19.88 -23.05 57.89
CA PHE A 11 20.66 -22.59 56.74
C PHE A 11 20.22 -23.26 55.44
N ALA A 12 19.93 -24.56 55.46
CA ALA A 12 19.42 -25.28 54.30
C ALA A 12 18.05 -24.74 53.86
N THR A 13 17.13 -24.46 54.80
CA THR A 13 15.82 -23.87 54.47
C THR A 13 15.94 -22.46 53.91
N LEU A 14 16.83 -21.63 54.48
CA LEU A 14 17.07 -20.27 54.00
C LEU A 14 17.64 -20.28 52.57
N PHE A 15 18.57 -21.19 52.30
CA PHE A 15 19.14 -21.37 50.97
C PHE A 15 18.08 -21.77 49.94
N VAL A 16 17.21 -22.72 50.27
CA VAL A 16 16.10 -23.13 49.40
C VAL A 16 15.16 -21.95 49.12
N ILE A 17 14.80 -21.17 50.13
CA ILE A 17 13.96 -19.97 49.97
C ILE A 17 14.64 -18.96 49.03
N LEU A 18 15.95 -18.74 49.19
CA LEU A 18 16.69 -17.79 48.38
C LEU A 18 16.78 -18.24 46.92
N VAL A 19 16.93 -19.54 46.66
CA VAL A 19 16.88 -20.11 45.29
C VAL A 19 15.49 -19.94 44.68
N ILE A 20 14.42 -20.19 45.44
CA ILE A 20 13.04 -19.98 44.96
C ILE A 20 12.80 -18.51 44.64
N LEU A 21 13.20 -17.58 45.51
CA LEU A 21 13.07 -16.14 45.28
C LEU A 21 13.89 -15.68 44.06
N ALA A 22 15.10 -16.20 43.88
CA ALA A 22 15.91 -15.94 42.70
C ALA A 22 15.23 -16.46 41.42
N GLY A 23 14.62 -17.65 41.48
CA GLY A 23 13.84 -18.23 40.38
C GLY A 23 12.61 -17.40 40.02
N ILE A 24 11.84 -16.96 41.03
CA ILE A 24 10.67 -16.07 40.83
C ILE A 24 11.11 -14.75 40.22
N TYR A 25 12.20 -14.16 40.72
CA TYR A 25 12.72 -12.90 40.20
C TYR A 25 13.20 -13.02 38.74
N ALA A 26 13.91 -14.11 38.40
CA ALA A 26 14.33 -14.40 37.03
C ALA A 26 13.12 -14.59 36.09
N LEU A 27 12.09 -15.30 36.54
CA LEU A 27 10.86 -15.49 35.77
C LEU A 27 10.11 -14.18 35.59
N TRP A 28 10.05 -13.33 36.62
CA TRP A 28 9.44 -12.01 36.55
C TRP A 28 10.14 -11.11 35.53
N LEU A 29 11.48 -11.06 35.55
CA LEU A 29 12.27 -10.34 34.55
C LEU A 29 11.98 -10.84 33.14
N ARG A 30 11.89 -12.15 32.95
CA ARG A 30 11.57 -12.76 31.64
C ARG A 30 10.22 -12.28 31.10
N TYR A 31 9.18 -12.29 31.93
CA TYR A 31 7.82 -11.90 31.50
C TYR A 31 7.65 -10.39 31.30
N GLN A 32 8.29 -9.59 32.15
CA GLN A 32 8.13 -8.12 32.17
C GLN A 32 9.06 -7.40 31.20
N VAL A 33 10.28 -7.91 31.00
CA VAL A 33 11.36 -7.15 30.34
C VAL A 33 11.66 -7.65 28.93
N GLU A 34 11.49 -8.95 28.64
CA GLU A 34 11.75 -9.45 27.28
C GLU A 34 10.76 -8.82 26.30
N PRO A 35 11.24 -8.18 25.21
CA PRO A 35 10.40 -7.58 24.20
C PRO A 35 9.79 -8.69 23.33
N VAL A 36 8.74 -9.29 23.88
CA VAL A 36 7.90 -10.31 23.24
C VAL A 36 6.47 -9.80 23.16
N THR A 37 5.86 -9.96 22.00
CA THR A 37 4.42 -9.80 21.81
C THR A 37 3.82 -11.01 21.11
N ARG A 38 2.67 -11.47 21.60
CA ARG A 38 1.85 -12.49 20.93
C ARG A 38 0.81 -11.88 19.99
N ASP A 39 0.71 -10.56 19.99
CA ASP A 39 -0.18 -9.80 19.14
C ASP A 39 0.63 -9.23 17.98
N GLY A 40 1.10 -10.12 17.11
CA GLY A 40 1.69 -9.78 15.84
C GLY A 40 0.72 -10.12 14.71
N LYS A 41 0.79 -9.37 13.62
CA LYS A 41 0.00 -9.64 12.42
C LYS A 41 0.86 -9.55 11.17
N VAL A 42 0.72 -10.51 10.27
CA VAL A 42 1.25 -10.41 8.92
C VAL A 42 0.47 -9.35 8.16
N ARG A 43 1.16 -8.41 7.53
CA ARG A 43 0.58 -7.32 6.75
C ARG A 43 1.22 -7.27 5.38
N ALA A 44 0.46 -6.76 4.43
CA ALA A 44 0.93 -6.40 3.09
C ALA A 44 0.16 -5.16 2.65
N ASP A 45 0.76 -4.39 1.76
CA ASP A 45 0.13 -3.24 1.15
C ASP A 45 -0.87 -3.72 0.09
N MET A 46 -2.06 -3.14 0.13
CA MET A 46 -3.10 -3.37 -0.86
C MET A 46 -3.06 -2.26 -1.89
N VAL A 47 -2.96 -2.64 -3.15
CA VAL A 47 -3.01 -1.72 -4.29
C VAL A 47 -4.40 -1.81 -4.90
N PRO A 48 -5.29 -0.83 -4.65
CA PRO A 48 -6.60 -0.81 -5.29
C PRO A 48 -6.42 -0.57 -6.79
N VAL A 49 -7.05 -1.40 -7.61
CA VAL A 49 -7.06 -1.26 -9.05
C VAL A 49 -8.40 -0.67 -9.47
N ALA A 50 -8.36 0.54 -10.01
CA ALA A 50 -9.50 1.24 -10.57
C ALA A 50 -9.40 1.28 -12.10
N ALA A 51 -10.54 1.42 -12.75
CA ALA A 51 -10.59 1.73 -14.17
C ALA A 51 -10.35 3.23 -14.40
N ASP A 52 -9.58 3.58 -15.43
CA ASP A 52 -9.38 4.99 -15.84
C ASP A 52 -10.55 5.50 -16.69
N VAL A 53 -11.32 4.58 -17.30
CA VAL A 53 -12.49 4.89 -18.13
C VAL A 53 -13.71 4.14 -17.62
N SER A 54 -14.89 4.74 -17.78
CA SER A 54 -16.16 4.16 -17.29
C SER A 54 -16.81 3.27 -18.35
N GLY A 55 -17.34 2.12 -17.97
CA GLY A 55 -18.08 1.27 -18.90
C GLY A 55 -18.46 -0.09 -18.32
N LEU A 56 -19.14 -0.89 -19.12
CA LEU A 56 -19.48 -2.26 -18.77
C LEU A 56 -18.24 -3.15 -18.86
N VAL A 57 -18.06 -4.02 -17.89
CA VAL A 57 -17.03 -5.06 -17.91
C VAL A 57 -17.50 -6.16 -18.84
N THR A 58 -16.82 -6.34 -19.96
CA THR A 58 -17.17 -7.39 -20.93
C THR A 58 -16.54 -8.72 -20.58
N ASP A 59 -15.34 -8.69 -20.00
CA ASP A 59 -14.58 -9.90 -19.73
C ASP A 59 -13.67 -9.71 -18.52
N VAL A 60 -13.51 -10.76 -17.73
CA VAL A 60 -12.69 -10.80 -16.52
C VAL A 60 -11.69 -11.93 -16.69
N LYS A 61 -10.41 -11.59 -16.75
CA LYS A 61 -9.31 -12.50 -17.14
C LYS A 61 -8.59 -13.14 -15.96
N VAL A 62 -8.98 -12.78 -14.74
CA VAL A 62 -8.38 -13.27 -13.50
C VAL A 62 -9.44 -13.86 -12.57
N THR A 63 -8.99 -14.71 -11.66
CA THR A 63 -9.82 -15.26 -10.57
C THR A 63 -9.34 -14.77 -9.21
N ASP A 64 -10.18 -14.91 -8.19
CA ASP A 64 -9.82 -14.54 -6.82
C ASP A 64 -8.67 -15.42 -6.32
N ASN A 65 -7.74 -14.83 -5.56
CA ASN A 65 -6.51 -15.45 -5.06
C ASN A 65 -5.51 -15.92 -6.13
N GLN A 66 -5.67 -15.48 -7.38
CA GLN A 66 -4.71 -15.72 -8.45
C GLN A 66 -3.49 -14.79 -8.32
N GLU A 67 -2.30 -15.34 -8.52
CA GLU A 67 -1.07 -14.55 -8.65
C GLU A 67 -0.98 -13.95 -10.06
N VAL A 68 -0.68 -12.65 -10.11
CA VAL A 68 -0.57 -11.85 -11.33
C VAL A 68 0.72 -11.05 -11.33
N HIS A 69 1.28 -10.85 -12.50
CA HIS A 69 2.46 -10.04 -12.72
C HIS A 69 2.07 -8.67 -13.26
N LYS A 70 2.95 -7.69 -13.06
CA LYS A 70 2.77 -6.36 -13.62
C LYS A 70 2.56 -6.43 -15.14
N GLY A 71 1.47 -5.83 -15.60
CA GLY A 71 1.09 -5.80 -17.01
C GLY A 71 0.09 -6.88 -17.43
N ASP A 72 -0.17 -7.88 -16.59
CA ASP A 72 -1.20 -8.89 -16.85
C ASP A 72 -2.58 -8.24 -16.96
N VAL A 73 -3.39 -8.72 -17.90
CA VAL A 73 -4.74 -8.21 -18.10
C VAL A 73 -5.64 -8.73 -16.99
N LEU A 74 -6.29 -7.83 -16.27
CA LEU A 74 -7.19 -8.17 -15.18
C LEU A 74 -8.63 -8.29 -15.70
N PHE A 75 -9.10 -7.25 -16.38
CA PHE A 75 -10.43 -7.21 -16.97
C PHE A 75 -10.49 -6.22 -18.14
N ILE A 76 -11.51 -6.36 -18.97
CA ILE A 76 -11.72 -5.58 -20.17
C ILE A 76 -13.07 -4.86 -20.07
N ILE A 77 -13.03 -3.56 -20.34
CA ILE A 77 -14.21 -2.70 -20.47
C ILE A 77 -14.65 -2.69 -21.94
N ASP A 78 -15.96 -2.52 -22.17
CA ASP A 78 -16.60 -2.45 -23.48
C ASP A 78 -15.83 -1.59 -24.50
N ARG A 79 -15.06 -2.26 -25.37
CA ARG A 79 -14.16 -1.65 -26.37
C ARG A 79 -14.88 -1.06 -27.58
N PRO A 80 -15.93 -1.68 -28.16
CA PRO A 80 -16.62 -1.17 -29.35
C PRO A 80 -16.97 0.32 -29.28
N ARG A 81 -17.51 0.79 -28.15
CA ARG A 81 -17.87 2.21 -27.97
C ARG A 81 -16.67 3.14 -28.09
N TYR A 82 -15.54 2.77 -27.49
CA TYR A 82 -14.30 3.55 -27.58
C TYR A 82 -13.67 3.47 -28.97
N ARG A 83 -13.81 2.33 -29.67
CA ARG A 83 -13.35 2.18 -31.05
C ARG A 83 -14.09 3.11 -32.00
N LEU A 84 -15.42 3.18 -31.89
CA LEU A 84 -16.23 4.11 -32.68
C LEU A 84 -15.87 5.58 -32.40
N THR A 85 -15.57 5.91 -31.14
CA THR A 85 -15.12 7.26 -30.76
C THR A 85 -13.77 7.61 -31.40
N LEU A 86 -12.84 6.64 -31.45
CA LEU A 86 -11.56 6.80 -32.15
C LEU A 86 -11.76 6.97 -33.66
N GLU A 87 -12.58 6.12 -34.30
CA GLU A 87 -12.89 6.20 -35.73
C GLU A 87 -13.48 7.57 -36.10
N GLN A 88 -14.39 8.10 -35.27
CA GLN A 88 -14.97 9.44 -35.46
C GLN A 88 -13.92 10.55 -35.36
N ALA A 89 -12.98 10.45 -34.41
CA ALA A 89 -11.91 11.42 -34.26
C ALA A 89 -10.91 11.36 -35.42
N GLU A 90 -10.59 10.16 -35.92
CA GLU A 90 -9.76 9.96 -37.11
C GLU A 90 -10.42 10.54 -38.37
N ALA A 91 -11.73 10.35 -38.54
CA ALA A 91 -12.49 10.95 -39.63
C ALA A 91 -12.45 12.50 -39.57
N ASN A 92 -12.53 13.08 -38.38
CA ASN A 92 -12.39 14.54 -38.21
C ASN A 92 -10.98 15.02 -38.62
N VAL A 93 -9.92 14.32 -38.21
CA VAL A 93 -8.54 14.64 -38.65
C VAL A 93 -8.44 14.59 -40.17
N ALA A 94 -9.00 13.57 -40.82
CA ALA A 94 -8.99 13.43 -42.28
C ALA A 94 -9.76 14.58 -42.98
N SER A 95 -10.92 14.97 -42.43
CA SER A 95 -11.70 16.12 -42.91
C SER A 95 -10.89 17.43 -42.83
N GLN A 96 -10.28 17.72 -41.68
CA GLN A 96 -9.47 18.94 -41.50
C GLN A 96 -8.23 18.97 -42.40
N ARG A 97 -7.59 17.82 -42.63
CA ARG A 97 -6.49 17.70 -43.60
C ARG A 97 -6.95 18.01 -45.02
N THR A 98 -8.10 17.48 -45.42
CA THR A 98 -8.67 17.75 -46.75
C THR A 98 -8.99 19.24 -46.93
N ALA A 99 -9.56 19.87 -45.89
CA ALA A 99 -9.83 21.30 -45.88
C ALA A 99 -8.54 22.14 -45.97
N LEU A 100 -7.48 21.76 -45.24
CA LEU A 100 -6.17 22.41 -45.33
C LEU A 100 -5.57 22.28 -46.72
N ASP A 101 -5.60 21.09 -47.32
CA ASP A 101 -5.05 20.86 -48.66
C ASP A 101 -5.77 21.70 -49.71
N GLN A 102 -7.09 21.85 -49.58
CA GLN A 102 -7.88 22.74 -50.43
C GLN A 102 -7.47 24.21 -50.24
N ALA A 103 -7.41 24.68 -48.99
CA ALA A 103 -7.02 26.06 -48.70
C ALA A 103 -5.59 26.38 -49.17
N GLN A 104 -4.66 25.42 -49.06
CA GLN A 104 -3.30 25.57 -49.57
C GLN A 104 -3.21 25.60 -51.09
N ARG A 105 -4.10 24.88 -51.80
CA ARG A 105 -4.18 24.98 -53.26
C ARG A 105 -4.73 26.32 -53.70
N GLU A 106 -5.73 26.84 -52.99
CA GLU A 106 -6.32 28.16 -53.24
C GLU A 106 -5.34 29.29 -52.94
N ASP A 107 -4.67 29.27 -51.78
CA ASP A 107 -3.64 30.25 -51.41
C ASP A 107 -2.47 30.27 -52.40
N ARG A 108 -1.96 29.09 -52.80
CA ARG A 108 -0.92 28.99 -53.84
C ARG A 108 -1.37 29.57 -55.17
N ARG A 109 -2.61 29.31 -55.59
CA ARG A 109 -3.17 29.87 -56.82
C ARG A 109 -3.24 31.40 -56.73
N ASN A 110 -3.80 31.93 -55.64
CA ASN A 110 -3.94 33.38 -55.45
C ASN A 110 -2.58 34.09 -55.43
N ARG A 111 -1.57 33.51 -54.78
CA ARG A 111 -0.19 34.02 -54.75
C ARG A 111 0.52 33.99 -56.12
N SER A 112 0.11 33.10 -57.03
CA SER A 112 0.63 33.06 -58.40
C SER A 112 0.04 34.11 -59.34
N MET A 113 -0.99 34.86 -58.90
CA MET A 113 -1.67 35.89 -59.70
C MET A 113 -1.69 37.27 -58.98
N PRO A 114 -0.53 37.81 -58.56
CA PRO A 114 -0.47 39.00 -57.72
C PRO A 114 -0.96 40.29 -58.39
N GLU A 115 -0.97 40.35 -59.73
CA GLU A 115 -1.48 41.53 -60.47
C GLU A 115 -3.01 41.58 -60.55
N VAL A 116 -3.70 40.47 -60.26
CA VAL A 116 -5.17 40.32 -60.42
C VAL A 116 -5.89 40.14 -59.08
N ILE A 117 -5.18 39.73 -58.03
CA ILE A 117 -5.73 39.45 -56.70
C ILE A 117 -5.26 40.52 -55.70
N ALA A 118 -6.18 41.05 -54.91
CA ALA A 118 -5.85 42.03 -53.86
C ALA A 118 -4.95 41.42 -52.77
N ALA A 119 -4.02 42.22 -52.23
CA ALA A 119 -3.13 41.81 -51.15
C ALA A 119 -3.89 41.29 -49.91
N GLU A 120 -5.02 41.93 -49.57
CA GLU A 120 -5.91 41.49 -48.49
C GLU A 120 -6.41 40.05 -48.68
N THR A 121 -6.74 39.64 -49.91
CA THR A 121 -7.20 38.26 -50.19
C THR A 121 -6.09 37.23 -49.98
N ILE A 122 -4.83 37.59 -50.26
CA ILE A 122 -3.66 36.73 -50.00
C ILE A 122 -3.43 36.60 -48.49
N GLU A 123 -3.54 37.70 -47.74
CA GLU A 123 -3.44 37.67 -46.28
C GLU A 123 -4.55 36.83 -45.65
N GLN A 124 -5.80 36.99 -46.10
CA GLN A 124 -6.93 36.16 -45.67
C GLN A 124 -6.72 34.67 -45.98
N GLY A 125 -6.19 34.34 -47.17
CA GLY A 125 -5.86 32.97 -47.56
C GLY A 125 -4.78 32.36 -46.66
N THR A 126 -3.75 33.14 -46.33
CA THR A 126 -2.68 32.73 -45.41
C THR A 126 -3.22 32.47 -44.01
N ALA A 127 -4.00 33.42 -43.48
CA ALA A 127 -4.63 33.28 -42.17
C ALA A 127 -5.57 32.06 -42.11
N ARG A 128 -6.29 31.76 -43.20
CA ARG A 128 -7.14 30.56 -43.31
C ARG A 128 -6.31 29.27 -43.26
N VAL A 129 -5.19 29.21 -43.97
CA VAL A 129 -4.26 28.06 -43.92
C VAL A 129 -3.74 27.85 -42.51
N ASP A 130 -3.33 28.91 -41.82
CA ASP A 130 -2.83 28.83 -40.44
C ASP A 130 -3.92 28.43 -39.45
N GLY A 131 -5.14 28.95 -39.60
CA GLY A 131 -6.31 28.52 -38.82
C GLY A 131 -6.62 27.03 -39.00
N LEU A 132 -6.53 26.51 -40.22
CA LEU A 132 -6.75 25.08 -40.51
C LEU A 132 -5.61 24.20 -39.98
N ARG A 133 -4.35 24.68 -39.99
CA ARG A 133 -3.25 23.98 -39.32
C ARG A 133 -3.50 23.85 -37.82
N ALA A 134 -3.96 24.92 -37.17
CA ALA A 134 -4.34 24.88 -35.76
C ALA A 134 -5.52 23.92 -35.52
N ALA A 135 -6.54 23.92 -36.39
CA ALA A 135 -7.68 23.01 -36.31
C ALA A 135 -7.27 21.54 -36.46
N ILE A 136 -6.31 21.22 -37.34
CA ILE A 136 -5.73 19.88 -37.42
C ILE A 136 -5.03 19.52 -36.11
N GLY A 137 -4.27 20.43 -35.51
CA GLY A 137 -3.62 20.21 -34.22
C GLY A 137 -4.64 19.82 -33.13
N GLN A 138 -5.76 20.53 -33.06
CA GLN A 138 -6.87 20.21 -32.15
C GLN A 138 -7.49 18.84 -32.45
N ALA A 139 -7.75 18.54 -33.73
CA ALA A 139 -8.32 17.25 -34.14
C ALA A 139 -7.37 16.07 -33.83
N VAL A 140 -6.06 16.24 -34.01
CA VAL A 140 -5.06 15.22 -33.67
C VAL A 140 -5.03 14.98 -32.16
N ALA A 141 -5.06 16.03 -31.34
CA ALA A 141 -5.13 15.89 -29.89
C ALA A 141 -6.39 15.13 -29.44
N ALA A 142 -7.54 15.40 -30.05
CA ALA A 142 -8.78 14.68 -29.79
C ALA A 142 -8.69 13.18 -30.20
N ARG A 143 -8.06 12.89 -31.35
CA ARG A 143 -7.79 11.50 -31.79
C ARG A 143 -6.89 10.77 -30.80
N ASP A 144 -5.80 11.41 -30.37
CA ASP A 144 -4.85 10.81 -29.43
C ASP A 144 -5.50 10.53 -28.06
N LEU A 145 -6.39 11.42 -27.58
CA LEU A 145 -7.19 11.18 -26.38
C LEU A 145 -8.15 9.99 -26.57
N ALA A 146 -8.85 9.91 -27.69
CA ALA A 146 -9.76 8.79 -27.98
C ALA A 146 -9.00 7.45 -28.06
N ARG A 147 -7.79 7.45 -28.64
CA ARG A 147 -6.90 6.30 -28.69
C ARG A 147 -6.44 5.89 -27.29
N PHE A 148 -6.01 6.85 -26.47
CA PHE A 148 -5.61 6.58 -25.09
C PHE A 148 -6.76 5.97 -24.28
N ASN A 149 -7.97 6.52 -24.41
CA ASN A 149 -9.15 5.97 -23.75
C ASN A 149 -9.46 4.53 -24.20
N LEU A 150 -9.32 4.23 -25.50
CA LEU A 150 -9.47 2.87 -26.03
C LEU A 150 -8.41 1.92 -25.44
N ASP A 151 -7.17 2.36 -25.28
CA ASP A 151 -6.12 1.53 -24.67
C ASP A 151 -6.40 1.30 -23.17
N ARG A 152 -6.92 2.31 -22.47
CA ARG A 152 -7.33 2.25 -21.06
C ARG A 152 -8.58 1.40 -20.79
N THR A 153 -9.24 0.88 -21.81
CA THR A 153 -10.29 -0.14 -21.64
C THR A 153 -9.73 -1.49 -21.18
N ILE A 154 -8.44 -1.76 -21.42
CA ILE A 154 -7.77 -2.97 -20.94
C ILE A 154 -7.09 -2.62 -19.63
N VAL A 155 -7.70 -3.01 -18.51
CA VAL A 155 -7.15 -2.76 -17.19
C VAL A 155 -6.12 -3.84 -16.88
N ARG A 156 -4.91 -3.40 -16.56
CA ARG A 156 -3.76 -4.26 -16.29
C ARG A 156 -3.28 -4.14 -14.85
N ALA A 157 -2.60 -5.16 -14.36
CA ALA A 157 -1.99 -5.14 -13.04
C ALA A 157 -0.87 -4.08 -12.97
N PRO A 158 -0.93 -3.10 -12.04
CA PRO A 158 0.13 -2.10 -11.88
C PRO A 158 1.40 -2.67 -11.22
N VAL A 159 1.27 -3.75 -10.44
CA VAL A 159 2.34 -4.39 -9.67
C VAL A 159 2.16 -5.91 -9.66
N ASP A 160 3.22 -6.64 -9.34
CA ASP A 160 3.17 -8.07 -9.07
C ASP A 160 2.45 -8.32 -7.74
N GLY A 161 1.46 -9.21 -7.72
CA GLY A 161 0.66 -9.44 -6.53
C GLY A 161 -0.36 -10.54 -6.65
N THR A 162 -1.11 -10.75 -5.59
CA THR A 162 -2.25 -11.68 -5.58
C THR A 162 -3.56 -10.92 -5.63
N VAL A 163 -4.48 -11.32 -6.50
CA VAL A 163 -5.83 -10.74 -6.59
C VAL A 163 -6.60 -11.03 -5.30
N ALA A 164 -7.16 -9.99 -4.69
CA ALA A 164 -7.99 -10.09 -3.50
C ALA A 164 -9.24 -9.23 -3.62
N ASN A 165 -10.27 -9.57 -2.82
CA ASN A 165 -11.56 -8.87 -2.76
C ASN A 165 -12.23 -8.77 -4.14
N MET A 166 -12.20 -9.85 -4.91
CA MET A 166 -12.76 -9.87 -6.25
C MET A 166 -14.30 -10.01 -6.20
N SER A 167 -15.01 -8.88 -6.31
CA SER A 167 -16.46 -8.84 -6.55
C SER A 167 -16.83 -8.58 -8.01
N LEU A 168 -15.81 -8.40 -8.86
CA LEU A 168 -15.99 -8.04 -10.26
C LEU A 168 -16.49 -9.23 -11.09
N GLN A 169 -17.63 -9.05 -11.76
CA GLN A 169 -18.20 -10.01 -12.68
C GLN A 169 -18.46 -9.37 -14.05
N PRO A 170 -18.43 -10.13 -15.15
CA PRO A 170 -18.90 -9.65 -16.45
C PRO A 170 -20.32 -9.08 -16.34
N GLY A 171 -20.55 -7.93 -16.98
CA GLY A 171 -21.83 -7.20 -16.94
C GLY A 171 -21.91 -6.09 -15.88
N VAL A 172 -20.98 -6.04 -14.92
CA VAL A 172 -20.90 -4.94 -13.95
C VAL A 172 -20.48 -3.64 -14.65
N TYR A 173 -21.13 -2.53 -14.30
CA TYR A 173 -20.75 -1.20 -14.77
C TYR A 173 -19.74 -0.56 -13.82
N LEU A 174 -18.56 -0.22 -14.33
CA LEU A 174 -17.52 0.48 -13.58
C LEU A 174 -17.54 1.99 -13.85
N THR A 175 -17.32 2.76 -12.79
CA THR A 175 -17.10 4.21 -12.88
C THR A 175 -15.61 4.49 -12.75
N ALA A 176 -15.09 5.38 -13.60
CA ALA A 176 -13.69 5.80 -13.57
C ALA A 176 -13.27 6.27 -12.17
N GLY A 177 -12.08 5.85 -11.73
CA GLY A 177 -11.50 6.19 -10.44
C GLY A 177 -12.04 5.40 -9.25
N LYS A 178 -13.11 4.59 -9.40
CA LYS A 178 -13.57 3.69 -8.35
C LYS A 178 -12.81 2.36 -8.40
N PRO A 179 -12.23 1.89 -7.28
CA PRO A 179 -11.58 0.58 -7.23
C PRO A 179 -12.56 -0.56 -7.56
N ALA A 180 -12.17 -1.43 -8.48
CA ALA A 180 -12.93 -2.62 -8.88
C ALA A 180 -12.44 -3.89 -8.15
N LEU A 181 -11.14 -3.98 -7.89
CA LEU A 181 -10.51 -5.06 -7.14
C LEU A 181 -9.26 -4.53 -6.41
N ALA A 182 -8.65 -5.35 -5.56
CA ALA A 182 -7.37 -5.04 -4.93
C ALA A 182 -6.31 -6.09 -5.27
N LEU A 183 -5.05 -5.65 -5.38
CA LEU A 183 -3.91 -6.55 -5.44
C LEU A 183 -3.15 -6.47 -4.12
N VAL A 184 -2.85 -7.62 -3.54
CA VAL A 184 -1.92 -7.74 -2.41
C VAL A 184 -0.51 -7.69 -2.98
N TYR A 185 0.27 -6.66 -2.64
CA TYR A 185 1.60 -6.47 -3.19
C TYR A 185 2.62 -7.41 -2.55
N ASN A 186 3.10 -8.41 -3.30
CA ASN A 186 3.93 -9.50 -2.78
C ASN A 186 5.22 -9.00 -2.08
N ARG A 187 5.83 -7.91 -2.56
CA ARG A 187 7.09 -7.38 -1.99
C ARG A 187 6.91 -6.51 -0.75
N SER A 188 5.68 -6.29 -0.29
CA SER A 188 5.38 -5.48 0.91
C SER A 188 5.03 -6.31 2.15
N LEU A 189 5.16 -7.64 2.04
CA LEU A 189 4.95 -8.56 3.15
C LEU A 189 5.86 -8.21 4.33
N ARG A 190 5.24 -8.00 5.49
CA ARG A 190 5.90 -7.63 6.74
C ARG A 190 5.12 -8.17 7.94
N VAL A 191 5.73 -8.15 9.11
CA VAL A 191 5.03 -8.43 10.36
C VAL A 191 4.96 -7.17 11.20
N GLU A 192 3.77 -6.85 11.69
CA GLU A 192 3.57 -5.77 12.65
C GLU A 192 3.31 -6.39 14.02
N GLY A 193 4.26 -6.21 14.94
CA GLY A 193 4.14 -6.64 16.33
C GLY A 193 3.62 -5.49 17.20
N TYR A 194 2.55 -5.73 17.95
CA TYR A 194 1.98 -4.74 18.86
C TYR A 194 2.58 -4.92 20.25
N PHE A 195 3.58 -4.12 20.60
CA PHE A 195 4.32 -4.23 21.87
C PHE A 195 3.74 -3.30 22.92
N GLU A 196 3.77 -3.73 24.18
CA GLU A 196 3.44 -2.85 25.32
C GLU A 196 4.44 -1.69 25.40
N GLU A 197 3.94 -0.49 25.68
CA GLU A 197 4.74 0.73 25.83
C GLU A 197 5.94 0.56 26.79
N THR A 198 5.74 -0.19 27.88
CA THR A 198 6.78 -0.51 28.87
C THR A 198 7.97 -1.27 28.29
N LYS A 199 7.78 -1.98 27.18
CA LYS A 199 8.81 -2.81 26.52
C LYS A 199 9.56 -2.08 25.41
N LEU A 200 9.05 -0.93 24.95
CA LEU A 200 9.68 -0.17 23.87
C LEU A 200 11.11 0.30 24.13
N PRO A 201 11.52 0.70 25.36
CA PRO A 201 12.91 1.11 25.62
C PRO A 201 13.94 0.02 25.32
N ALA A 202 13.52 -1.25 25.27
CA ALA A 202 14.36 -2.39 24.94
C ALA A 202 14.39 -2.73 23.43
N ILE A 203 13.61 -2.03 22.59
CA ILE A 203 13.49 -2.29 21.15
C ILE A 203 14.13 -1.15 20.37
N ARG A 204 15.04 -1.47 19.44
CA ARG A 204 15.69 -0.50 18.56
C ARG A 204 15.52 -0.90 17.10
N VAL A 205 15.55 0.12 16.24
CA VAL A 205 15.57 -0.10 14.79
C VAL A 205 16.83 -0.86 14.40
N GLY A 206 16.64 -1.93 13.63
CA GLY A 206 17.68 -2.86 13.18
C GLY A 206 17.93 -4.04 14.12
N ASP A 207 17.27 -4.14 15.28
CA ASP A 207 17.38 -5.32 16.14
C ASP A 207 16.85 -6.58 15.45
N ARG A 208 17.44 -7.73 15.75
CA ARG A 208 17.00 -9.01 15.17
C ARG A 208 15.66 -9.39 15.80
N ALA A 209 14.78 -9.98 15.01
CA ALA A 209 13.48 -10.44 15.46
C ALA A 209 13.21 -11.86 14.96
N SER A 210 12.73 -12.71 15.87
CA SER A 210 12.20 -14.02 15.57
C SER A 210 10.68 -13.94 15.49
N ILE A 211 10.12 -14.41 14.39
CA ILE A 211 8.68 -14.41 14.13
C ILE A 211 8.20 -15.86 14.12
N TYR A 212 7.18 -16.13 14.92
CA TYR A 212 6.51 -17.44 14.98
C TYR A 212 5.04 -17.27 14.58
N LEU A 213 4.63 -17.85 13.46
CA LEU A 213 3.22 -17.81 13.05
C LEU A 213 2.41 -18.81 13.88
N MET A 214 1.15 -18.46 14.16
CA MET A 214 0.25 -19.37 14.83
C MET A 214 0.00 -20.61 13.96
N GLY A 215 0.32 -21.80 14.47
CA GLY A 215 0.17 -23.07 13.76
C GLY A 215 1.34 -23.47 12.86
N VAL A 216 2.44 -22.71 12.86
CA VAL A 216 3.68 -23.04 12.15
C VAL A 216 4.81 -23.19 13.16
N ALA A 217 5.56 -24.29 13.08
CA ALA A 217 6.66 -24.56 14.02
C ALA A 217 7.95 -23.83 13.66
N ASP A 218 8.16 -23.56 12.37
CA ASP A 218 9.40 -22.96 11.89
C ASP A 218 9.49 -21.48 12.21
N GLU A 219 10.71 -21.07 12.56
CA GLU A 219 11.05 -19.67 12.82
C GLU A 219 11.23 -18.90 11.51
N ILE A 220 10.62 -17.71 11.44
CA ILE A 220 10.88 -16.73 10.40
C ILE A 220 11.83 -15.69 10.97
N GLU A 221 12.95 -15.46 10.28
CA GLU A 221 13.94 -14.48 10.68
C GLU A 221 13.61 -13.12 10.07
N GLY A 222 13.75 -12.07 10.88
CA GLY A 222 13.56 -10.69 10.44
C GLY A 222 14.32 -9.68 11.30
N HIS A 223 14.09 -8.40 11.03
CA HIS A 223 14.65 -7.32 11.81
C HIS A 223 13.65 -6.17 11.97
N VAL A 224 13.80 -5.41 13.07
CA VAL A 224 12.98 -4.23 13.33
C VAL A 224 13.28 -3.17 12.27
N GLN A 225 12.31 -2.88 11.42
CA GLN A 225 12.44 -1.86 10.38
C GLN A 225 12.11 -0.47 10.91
N SER A 226 11.04 -0.35 11.68
CA SER A 226 10.60 0.94 12.22
C SER A 226 9.67 0.75 13.43
N ILE A 227 9.71 1.70 14.35
CA ILE A 227 8.74 1.82 15.44
C ILE A 227 7.75 2.92 15.03
N ALA A 228 6.45 2.70 15.23
CA ALA A 228 5.46 3.72 14.87
C ALA A 228 5.70 5.04 15.60
N GLY A 229 5.74 6.14 14.84
CA GLY A 229 5.96 7.50 15.38
C GLY A 229 4.75 8.11 16.09
N GLY A 230 3.60 7.40 16.10
CA GLY A 230 2.38 7.80 16.79
C GLY A 230 1.34 6.68 16.73
N VAL A 231 0.56 6.54 17.80
CA VAL A 231 -0.61 5.65 17.87
C VAL A 231 -1.84 6.55 17.99
N GLU A 232 -2.86 6.27 17.18
CA GLU A 232 -4.13 6.99 17.27
C GLU A 232 -4.80 6.66 18.61
N ASP A 233 -5.11 7.70 19.37
CA ASP A 233 -5.88 7.58 20.60
C ASP A 233 -7.34 7.27 20.22
N ARG A 234 -7.74 6.01 20.38
CA ARG A 234 -9.13 5.56 20.10
C ARG A 234 -10.16 6.25 21.00
N GLU A 235 -9.76 6.81 22.15
CA GLU A 235 -10.66 7.64 22.98
C GLU A 235 -10.88 9.04 22.39
N ARG A 236 -10.01 9.47 21.45
CA ARG A 236 -10.14 10.72 20.70
C ARG A 236 -10.99 10.58 19.42
N ALA A 237 -11.67 9.45 19.24
CA ALA A 237 -12.52 9.20 18.07
C ALA A 237 -13.56 10.32 17.90
N GLY A 238 -13.36 11.17 16.87
CA GLY A 238 -14.29 12.25 16.51
C GLY A 238 -13.65 13.62 16.24
N ALA A 239 -12.35 13.82 16.47
CA ALA A 239 -11.71 15.13 16.24
C ALA A 239 -11.09 15.24 14.83
N ASP A 240 -11.92 15.40 13.80
CA ASP A 240 -11.52 15.99 12.53
C ASP A 240 -11.08 17.45 12.77
N GLY A 241 -9.82 17.64 13.18
CA GLY A 241 -9.09 18.92 13.12
C GLY A 241 -9.63 20.12 13.91
N GLN A 242 -10.76 20.03 14.61
CA GLN A 242 -11.33 21.12 15.40
C GLN A 242 -11.26 20.79 16.89
N LEU A 243 -10.79 21.79 17.66
CA LEU A 243 -10.50 21.84 19.10
C LEU A 243 -10.78 20.58 19.94
N ALA A 244 -9.78 20.17 20.72
CA ALA A 244 -9.85 19.02 21.62
C ALA A 244 -11.07 19.08 22.54
N ASN A 245 -12.09 18.28 22.24
CA ASN A 245 -13.16 17.98 23.17
C ASN A 245 -12.68 16.83 24.06
N VAL A 246 -12.14 17.16 25.22
CA VAL A 246 -11.62 16.18 26.18
C VAL A 246 -12.80 15.68 27.00
N ASN A 247 -13.29 14.48 26.72
CA ASN A 247 -14.17 13.77 27.64
C ASN A 247 -13.30 12.98 28.62
N PRO A 248 -13.25 13.32 29.93
CA PRO A 248 -12.44 12.58 30.88
C PRO A 248 -13.11 11.24 31.21
N SER A 249 -12.93 10.23 30.36
CA SER A 249 -13.13 8.83 30.75
C SER A 249 -11.98 8.40 31.66
N PHE A 250 -12.11 8.66 32.97
CA PHE A 250 -11.20 8.09 33.95
C PHE A 250 -11.44 6.58 34.05
N THR A 251 -10.72 5.80 33.26
CA THR A 251 -10.49 4.38 33.55
C THR A 251 -9.49 4.32 34.70
N TRP A 252 -9.98 3.99 35.90
CA TRP A 252 -9.20 3.76 37.13
C TRP A 252 -8.10 2.68 37.00
N VAL A 253 -8.06 1.96 35.88
CA VAL A 253 -7.00 1.03 35.49
C VAL A 253 -6.35 1.54 34.21
N ARG A 254 -5.10 2.01 34.31
CA ARG A 254 -4.26 2.33 33.14
C ARG A 254 -3.64 1.04 32.62
N LEU A 255 -3.96 0.67 31.39
CA LEU A 255 -3.29 -0.40 30.67
C LEU A 255 -2.22 0.21 29.76
N ALA A 256 -1.06 -0.43 29.64
CA ALA A 256 -0.04 -0.01 28.70
C ALA A 256 -0.62 0.01 27.27
N GLN A 257 -0.38 1.08 26.54
CA GLN A 257 -0.77 1.13 25.13
C GLN A 257 0.07 0.14 24.32
N ARG A 258 -0.51 -0.33 23.22
CA ARG A 258 0.16 -1.23 22.28
C ARG A 258 0.67 -0.47 21.08
N ILE A 259 1.99 -0.35 20.98
CA ILE A 259 2.66 0.43 19.95
C ILE A 259 3.12 -0.52 18.84
N PRO A 260 2.71 -0.29 17.58
CA PRO A 260 3.10 -1.15 16.48
C PRO A 260 4.58 -0.96 16.14
N VAL A 261 5.30 -2.06 16.17
CA VAL A 261 6.68 -2.20 15.70
C VAL A 261 6.65 -2.99 14.40
N ARG A 262 7.15 -2.38 13.33
CA ARG A 262 7.24 -3.00 12.03
C ARG A 262 8.53 -3.82 11.93
N VAL A 263 8.37 -5.10 11.59
CA VAL A 263 9.45 -6.06 11.38
C VAL A 263 9.49 -6.43 9.91
N ALA A 264 10.63 -6.16 9.26
CA ALA A 264 10.91 -6.63 7.92
C ALA A 264 11.32 -8.12 7.98
N ILE A 265 10.89 -8.87 6.98
CA ILE A 265 11.12 -10.32 6.89
C ILE A 265 12.38 -10.54 6.05
N ASP A 266 13.38 -11.20 6.64
CA ASP A 266 14.66 -11.45 5.97
C ASP A 266 14.68 -12.85 5.32
N LYS A 267 14.15 -13.85 6.02
CA LYS A 267 14.16 -15.24 5.56
C LYS A 267 12.88 -15.97 5.95
N VAL A 268 12.21 -16.51 4.94
CA VAL A 268 11.02 -17.36 5.10
C VAL A 268 11.41 -18.81 4.79
N PRO A 269 11.14 -19.77 5.69
CA PRO A 269 11.33 -21.19 5.40
C PRO A 269 10.49 -21.64 4.19
N ALA A 270 11.00 -22.55 3.35
CA ALA A 270 10.39 -22.90 2.07
C ALA A 270 8.97 -23.52 2.17
N ASN A 271 8.63 -24.07 3.33
CA ASN A 271 7.33 -24.68 3.64
C ASN A 271 6.31 -23.69 4.23
N VAL A 272 6.67 -22.42 4.40
CA VAL A 272 5.82 -21.42 5.07
C VAL A 272 5.25 -20.44 4.05
N ARG A 273 3.92 -20.46 3.90
CA ARG A 273 3.19 -19.47 3.10
C ARG A 273 2.68 -18.35 4.02
N LEU A 274 3.15 -17.13 3.76
CA LEU A 274 2.68 -15.93 4.44
C LEU A 274 1.36 -15.46 3.84
N ILE A 275 0.35 -15.32 4.70
CA ILE A 275 -0.96 -14.78 4.32
C ILE A 275 -1.21 -13.53 5.17
N PRO A 276 -1.43 -12.36 4.56
CA PRO A 276 -1.82 -11.16 5.30
C PRO A 276 -3.03 -11.42 6.19
N GLY A 277 -2.94 -11.00 7.44
CA GLY A 277 -3.95 -11.26 8.48
C GLY A 277 -3.63 -12.41 9.43
N GLN A 278 -2.63 -13.25 9.12
CA GLN A 278 -2.17 -14.28 10.05
C GLN A 278 -1.64 -13.68 11.36
N THR A 279 -1.96 -14.34 12.47
CA THR A 279 -1.44 -14.00 13.79
C THR A 279 -0.02 -14.52 13.94
N ALA A 280 0.86 -13.68 14.49
CA ALA A 280 2.25 -13.98 14.74
C ALA A 280 2.63 -13.63 16.19
N THR A 281 3.56 -14.39 16.76
CA THR A 281 4.31 -13.97 17.95
C THR A 281 5.64 -13.42 17.48
N VAL A 282 6.01 -12.24 17.97
CA VAL A 282 7.26 -11.57 17.63
C VAL A 282 8.11 -11.46 18.88
N VAL A 283 9.34 -11.96 18.80
CA VAL A 283 10.38 -11.85 19.82
C VAL A 283 11.48 -10.97 19.25
N VAL A 284 11.74 -9.82 19.86
CA VAL A 284 12.89 -8.99 19.49
C VAL A 284 14.07 -9.40 20.35
N HIS A 285 15.24 -9.54 19.73
CA HIS A 285 16.51 -9.83 20.39
C HIS A 285 17.33 -8.55 20.44
N PRO A 286 17.41 -7.89 21.61
CA PRO A 286 18.19 -6.67 21.77
C PRO A 286 19.66 -6.92 21.41
N ARG A 287 20.29 -5.95 20.73
CA ARG A 287 21.75 -5.98 20.56
C ARG A 287 22.45 -5.83 21.92
N ASP A 288 23.51 -6.59 22.10
CA ASP A 288 24.39 -6.54 23.26
C ASP A 288 25.30 -5.29 23.18
N ASP A 289 24.71 -4.11 23.31
CA ASP A 289 25.38 -2.82 23.09
C ASP A 289 25.84 -2.11 24.38
N GLY A 290 25.86 -2.83 25.51
CA GLY A 290 26.39 -2.34 26.79
C GLY A 290 25.64 -1.15 27.40
N ARG A 291 24.52 -0.72 26.80
CA ARG A 291 23.69 0.38 27.31
C ARG A 291 22.57 -0.18 28.17
N SER A 292 22.60 0.13 29.46
CA SER A 292 21.53 -0.20 30.40
C SER A 292 20.22 0.41 29.92
N VAL A 293 19.25 -0.41 29.54
CA VAL A 293 17.87 0.02 29.31
C VAL A 293 17.37 0.66 30.61
N HIS A 294 17.16 1.98 30.60
CA HIS A 294 16.52 2.67 31.71
C HIS A 294 15.07 2.17 31.79
N ARG A 295 14.83 1.30 32.76
CA ARG A 295 13.53 0.70 33.03
C ARG A 295 12.60 1.83 33.50
N SER A 296 11.59 2.15 32.71
CA SER A 296 10.50 2.99 33.21
C SER A 296 9.79 2.23 34.33
N LEU A 297 9.50 2.94 35.43
CA LEU A 297 8.78 2.35 36.55
C LEU A 297 7.32 2.11 36.13
N PRO A 298 6.69 0.99 36.55
CA PRO A 298 5.38 0.55 36.06
C PRO A 298 4.19 1.30 36.70
N TRP A 299 4.34 2.57 37.10
CA TRP A 299 3.29 3.35 37.77
C TRP A 299 3.15 4.77 37.20
#